data_AF-A0A9D3TEE0-F1
#
_entry.id   AF-A0A9D3TEE0-F1
#
_cell.length_a   1.000
_cell.length_b   1.000
_cell.length_c   1.000
_cell.angle_alpha   90.00
_cell.angle_beta   90.00
_cell.angle_gamma   90.00
#
_symmetry.space_group_name_H-M   'P 1'
#
loop_
_entity.id
_entity.type
_entity.pdbx_description
1 polymer ?
#
loop_
_entity_poly.entity_id
_entity_poly.type
_entity_poly.pdbx_seq_one_letter_code
_entity_poly.pdbx_strand_id
1 'polypeptide(L)'
;MKRLAARCSAGLLILSPLTADCRPADCSQIIEEGSLEEMEPEIHQTKRRGRRRTQKGPEEQDGEKVKKRRGRPPAEKLSPNPPKLTKQMNAIVDTVVSYKDGSGRQLSKAFIHLQTRKELPEYYELIRKPVDFRKIKERVRNHKYRSVEDLEKDFLLLCHNAQTFHLEGSQIYEDSIVLQVRVTNQRVVGAMKTEEDES
;
A
#
# COMPACT_ATOMS: atom_id res chain seq x y z
N MET A 1 -60.59 6.35 -17.75
CA MET A 1 -59.35 5.73 -18.28
C MET A 1 -59.17 4.43 -17.51
N LYS A 2 -59.57 3.26 -18.06
CA LYS A 2 -58.73 2.21 -18.67
C LYS A 2 -57.42 1.97 -17.89
N ARG A 3 -57.00 0.77 -17.46
CA ARG A 3 -57.53 -0.60 -17.35
C ARG A 3 -56.41 -1.43 -16.68
N LEU A 4 -56.79 -2.49 -15.97
CA LEU A 4 -56.08 -3.77 -15.75
C LEU A 4 -54.71 -3.77 -15.03
N ALA A 5 -54.73 -4.28 -13.80
CA ALA A 5 -53.67 -5.13 -13.26
C ALA A 5 -53.98 -6.59 -13.62
N ALA A 6 -52.98 -7.34 -14.12
CA ALA A 6 -53.06 -8.78 -14.32
C ALA A 6 -51.90 -9.45 -13.56
N ARG A 7 -52.27 -10.44 -12.74
CA ARG A 7 -51.39 -11.34 -11.99
C ARG A 7 -51.40 -12.72 -12.68
N CYS A 8 -50.42 -13.53 -12.28
CA CYS A 8 -50.27 -14.99 -12.50
C CYS A 8 -49.71 -15.37 -13.89
N SER A 9 -48.77 -16.30 -14.05
CA SER A 9 -48.54 -17.56 -13.31
C SER A 9 -47.10 -18.06 -13.43
N ALA A 10 -46.81 -19.02 -12.53
CA ALA A 10 -45.58 -19.77 -12.30
C ALA A 10 -45.11 -20.70 -13.44
N GLY A 11 -43.86 -21.17 -13.29
CA GLY A 11 -43.43 -22.51 -13.69
C GLY A 11 -42.10 -22.53 -14.44
N LEU A 12 -41.04 -23.11 -13.85
CA LEU A 12 -40.58 -24.48 -14.14
C LEU A 12 -39.14 -24.69 -13.62
N LEU A 13 -38.96 -25.72 -12.78
CA LEU A 13 -37.68 -26.25 -12.31
C LEU A 13 -37.14 -27.27 -13.33
N ILE A 14 -35.90 -27.16 -13.80
CA ILE A 14 -35.15 -28.30 -14.41
C ILE A 14 -33.64 -28.20 -14.09
N LEU A 15 -33.19 -29.14 -13.25
CA LEU A 15 -31.94 -29.93 -13.24
C LEU A 15 -30.57 -29.30 -13.60
N SER A 16 -29.66 -29.32 -12.62
CA SER A 16 -28.24 -29.75 -12.79
C SER A 16 -28.21 -31.29 -13.05
N PRO A 17 -27.11 -31.94 -13.50
CA PRO A 17 -25.69 -31.52 -13.50
C PRO A 17 -24.88 -31.92 -14.76
N LEU A 18 -23.64 -31.42 -14.90
CA LEU A 18 -22.44 -32.25 -15.15
C LEU A 18 -21.19 -31.39 -15.38
N THR A 19 -20.14 -31.87 -14.72
CA THR A 19 -18.70 -31.67 -14.86
C THR A 19 -18.18 -31.29 -16.25
N ALA A 20 -17.31 -30.29 -16.31
CA ALA A 20 -16.22 -30.24 -17.27
C ALA A 20 -15.04 -29.43 -16.70
N ASP A 21 -13.95 -30.14 -16.45
CA ASP A 21 -12.60 -29.60 -16.31
C ASP A 21 -12.24 -28.70 -17.50
N CYS A 22 -11.69 -27.52 -17.22
CA CYS A 22 -10.80 -26.83 -18.15
C CYS A 22 -9.86 -25.90 -17.38
N ARG A 23 -8.60 -26.33 -17.30
CA ARG A 23 -7.44 -25.52 -16.91
C ARG A 23 -6.35 -25.77 -17.95
N PRO A 24 -5.34 -24.90 -18.02
CA PRO A 24 -5.21 -23.78 -18.94
C PRO A 24 -4.36 -24.16 -20.17
N ALA A 25 -4.65 -23.56 -21.32
CA ALA A 25 -3.81 -23.72 -22.51
C ALA A 25 -2.79 -22.57 -22.60
N ASP A 26 -1.54 -23.02 -22.74
CA ASP A 26 -0.29 -22.37 -23.09
C ASP A 26 -0.43 -21.42 -24.30
N CYS A 27 0.00 -20.16 -24.14
CA CYS A 27 0.21 -19.24 -25.25
C CYS A 27 1.70 -18.91 -25.34
N SER A 28 2.47 -19.91 -25.77
CA SER A 28 3.82 -19.71 -26.30
C SER A 28 3.75 -19.49 -27.82
N GLN A 29 4.29 -18.34 -28.23
CA GLN A 29 4.99 -18.08 -29.49
C GLN A 29 4.20 -18.10 -30.81
N ILE A 30 4.01 -16.91 -31.38
CA ILE A 30 4.06 -16.70 -32.83
C ILE A 30 5.11 -15.60 -33.09
N ILE A 31 6.09 -15.95 -33.92
CA ILE A 31 7.25 -15.17 -34.34
C ILE A 31 7.04 -14.70 -35.79
N GLU A 32 7.56 -13.50 -36.10
CA GLU A 32 7.93 -12.90 -37.41
C GLU A 32 6.80 -12.43 -38.37
N GLU A 33 6.88 -11.30 -39.09
CA GLU A 33 8.01 -10.39 -39.41
C GLU A 33 7.51 -9.00 -39.90
N GLY A 34 8.38 -7.98 -39.77
CA GLY A 34 8.41 -6.73 -40.55
C GLY A 34 7.69 -5.52 -39.94
N SER A 35 8.17 -4.28 -39.99
CA SER A 35 9.41 -3.65 -40.44
C SER A 35 9.33 -2.16 -40.02
N LEU A 36 10.49 -1.51 -39.93
CA LEU A 36 10.74 -0.06 -40.00
C LEU A 36 10.69 0.82 -38.71
N GLU A 37 11.92 1.13 -38.30
CA GLU A 37 12.51 2.44 -38.05
C GLU A 37 12.72 2.96 -36.61
N GLU A 38 14.04 3.06 -36.35
CA GLU A 38 14.79 3.48 -35.18
C GLU A 38 14.67 4.97 -34.90
N MET A 39 14.76 5.34 -33.62
CA MET A 39 15.57 6.49 -33.18
C MET A 39 15.86 6.37 -31.67
N GLU A 40 17.03 5.87 -31.31
CA GLU A 40 17.58 5.96 -29.96
C GLU A 40 18.49 7.19 -29.82
N PRO A 41 18.65 7.74 -28.60
CA PRO A 41 19.92 8.33 -28.22
C PRO A 41 20.58 7.60 -27.05
N GLU A 42 21.71 6.96 -27.35
CA GLU A 42 22.67 6.39 -26.40
C GLU A 42 23.39 7.49 -25.59
N ILE A 43 23.48 7.32 -24.26
CA ILE A 43 24.46 8.05 -23.43
C ILE A 43 25.53 7.06 -22.99
N HIS A 44 26.64 7.11 -23.70
CA HIS A 44 27.81 6.25 -23.55
C HIS A 44 28.50 6.40 -22.17
N GLN A 45 28.70 5.24 -21.53
CA GLN A 45 29.61 5.06 -20.41
C GLN A 45 31.06 5.15 -20.90
N THR A 46 31.88 6.02 -20.30
CA THR A 46 33.34 5.94 -20.46
C THR A 46 34.01 5.81 -19.09
N LYS A 47 34.39 4.56 -18.76
CA LYS A 47 35.49 4.26 -17.84
C LYS A 47 36.74 3.99 -18.68
N ARG A 48 37.79 4.82 -18.57
CA ARG A 48 39.16 4.39 -18.86
C ARG A 48 40.20 5.06 -17.95
N ARG A 49 41.26 4.26 -17.73
CA ARG A 49 42.34 4.32 -16.74
C ARG A 49 43.38 5.41 -17.06
N GLY A 50 44.12 5.86 -16.03
CA GLY A 50 44.96 7.06 -16.07
C GLY A 50 46.43 6.91 -16.49
N ARG A 51 47.18 8.03 -16.34
CA ARG A 51 48.65 8.10 -16.32
C ARG A 51 49.14 9.44 -15.72
N ARG A 52 50.21 9.38 -14.91
CA ARG A 52 50.89 10.47 -14.18
C ARG A 52 51.86 11.31 -15.05
N ARG A 53 52.04 12.60 -14.73
CA ARG A 53 53.34 13.35 -14.53
C ARG A 53 53.07 14.85 -14.29
N THR A 54 53.21 15.37 -13.06
CA THR A 54 54.39 16.03 -12.43
C THR A 54 54.61 17.50 -12.88
N GLN A 55 54.44 18.45 -11.94
CA GLN A 55 55.43 19.50 -11.63
C GLN A 55 55.14 20.17 -10.27
N LYS A 56 56.22 20.44 -9.53
CA LYS A 56 56.32 20.96 -8.15
C LYS A 56 56.35 22.51 -8.14
N GLY A 57 55.84 23.12 -7.08
CA GLY A 57 56.08 24.52 -6.64
C GLY A 57 55.40 24.78 -5.28
N PRO A 58 55.95 25.66 -4.40
CA PRO A 58 56.09 25.37 -2.96
C PRO A 58 54.97 25.86 -2.01
N GLU A 59 55.00 25.24 -0.82
CA GLU A 59 54.57 25.63 0.56
C GLU A 59 54.41 27.15 0.79
N GLU A 60 53.51 27.72 1.61
CA GLU A 60 52.76 27.38 2.84
C GLU A 60 51.60 28.42 2.90
N GLN A 61 50.46 28.31 3.60
CA GLN A 61 50.26 28.13 5.02
C GLN A 61 48.74 28.01 5.31
N ASP A 62 48.45 27.17 6.30
CA ASP A 62 47.30 27.06 7.21
C ASP A 62 45.88 27.53 6.79
N GLY A 63 44.94 26.60 6.92
CA GLY A 63 43.53 26.79 6.61
C GLY A 63 42.82 25.45 6.49
N GLU A 64 42.55 24.83 7.64
CA GLU A 64 41.79 23.59 7.79
C GLU A 64 40.38 23.71 7.17
N LYS A 65 40.27 23.53 5.86
CA LYS A 65 38.99 23.42 5.17
C LYS A 65 38.43 22.03 5.43
N VAL A 66 37.69 21.92 6.53
CA VAL A 66 36.75 20.82 6.79
C VAL A 66 35.95 20.59 5.51
N LYS A 67 36.26 19.50 4.79
CA LYS A 67 35.47 19.03 3.67
C LYS A 67 34.11 18.64 4.23
N LYS A 68 33.16 19.59 4.24
CA LYS A 68 31.74 19.31 4.47
C LYS A 68 31.33 18.27 3.42
N ARG A 69 31.36 17.01 3.83
CA ARG A 69 30.73 15.92 3.08
C ARG A 69 29.30 16.40 2.90
N ARG A 70 28.90 16.64 1.65
CA ARG A 70 27.50 16.85 1.27
C ARG A 70 26.78 15.52 1.53
N GLY A 71 26.54 15.23 2.81
CA GLY A 71 25.60 14.22 3.25
C GLY A 71 24.21 14.82 3.11
N ARG A 72 23.26 14.00 2.65
CA ARG A 72 21.83 14.28 2.82
C ARG A 72 21.63 14.82 4.26
N PRO A 73 20.94 15.96 4.45
CA PRO A 73 20.70 16.46 5.80
C PRO A 73 20.13 15.32 6.65
N PRO A 74 20.53 15.21 7.94
CA PRO A 74 20.00 14.19 8.83
C PRO A 74 18.49 14.13 8.67
N ALA A 75 17.93 12.96 8.39
CA ALA A 75 16.49 12.81 8.28
C ALA A 75 15.88 13.38 9.57
N GLU A 76 15.24 14.53 9.46
CA GLU A 76 14.75 15.28 10.62
C GLU A 76 13.70 14.39 11.28
N LYS A 77 14.10 13.77 12.39
CA LYS A 77 13.21 12.96 13.20
C LYS A 77 12.26 13.98 13.81
N LEU A 78 11.01 13.93 13.38
CA LEU A 78 9.97 14.79 13.92
C LEU A 78 9.96 14.64 15.45
N SER A 79 9.60 15.71 16.15
CA SER A 79 9.44 15.66 17.60
C SER A 79 8.48 14.52 17.99
N PRO A 80 8.79 13.80 19.08
CA PRO A 80 7.91 12.74 19.57
C PRO A 80 6.49 13.25 19.85
N ASN A 81 5.49 12.41 19.57
CA ASN A 81 4.12 12.69 19.94
C ASN A 81 3.90 12.48 21.45
N PRO A 82 2.86 13.13 22.05
CA PRO A 82 2.45 12.83 23.41
C PRO A 82 2.22 11.32 23.63
N PRO A 83 2.59 10.76 24.80
CA PRO A 83 2.41 9.34 25.08
C PRO A 83 0.95 8.88 24.96
N LYS A 84 -0.01 9.72 25.40
CA LYS A 84 -1.45 9.45 25.29
C LYS A 84 -1.87 9.18 23.82
N LEU A 85 -1.51 10.08 22.90
CA LEU A 85 -1.82 9.95 21.47
C LEU A 85 -1.18 8.70 20.85
N THR A 86 0.10 8.46 21.16
CA THR A 86 0.82 7.28 20.64
C THR A 86 0.21 5.98 21.14
N LYS A 87 -0.20 5.92 22.42
CA LYS A 87 -0.89 4.78 23.01
C LYS A 87 -2.25 4.54 22.35
N GLN A 88 -3.02 5.60 22.13
CA GLN A 88 -4.32 5.55 21.45
C GLN A 88 -4.19 5.01 20.02
N MET A 89 -3.23 5.52 19.24
CA MET A 89 -2.97 5.04 17.87
C MET A 89 -2.60 3.55 17.85
N ASN A 90 -1.69 3.10 18.74
CA ASN A 90 -1.32 1.70 18.82
C ASN A 90 -2.51 0.81 19.19
N ALA A 91 -3.34 1.23 20.15
CA ALA A 91 -4.54 0.48 20.54
C ALA A 91 -5.53 0.32 19.37
N ILE A 92 -5.73 1.36 18.57
CA ILE A 92 -6.57 1.30 17.36
C ILE A 92 -5.97 0.31 16.36
N VAL A 93 -4.68 0.45 16.05
CA VAL A 93 -3.99 -0.43 15.09
C VAL A 93 -4.09 -1.89 15.54
N ASP A 94 -3.79 -2.18 16.80
CA ASP A 94 -3.80 -3.55 17.31
C ASP A 94 -5.22 -4.13 17.32
N THR A 95 -6.24 -3.34 17.66
CA THR A 95 -7.64 -3.79 17.60
C THR A 95 -8.07 -4.15 16.18
N VAL A 96 -7.69 -3.34 15.18
CA VAL A 96 -8.02 -3.61 13.77
C VAL A 96 -7.23 -4.81 13.27
N VAL A 97 -5.95 -4.90 13.60
CA VAL A 97 -5.09 -6.00 13.18
C VAL A 97 -5.54 -7.31 13.80
N SER A 98 -5.87 -7.37 15.09
CA SER A 98 -6.30 -8.61 15.76
C SER A 98 -7.77 -8.96 15.53
N TYR A 99 -8.51 -8.18 14.74
CA TYR A 99 -9.93 -8.41 14.50
C TYR A 99 -10.16 -9.75 13.80
N LYS A 100 -11.14 -10.50 14.32
CA LYS A 100 -11.57 -11.80 13.81
C LYS A 100 -13.04 -11.75 13.47
N ASP A 101 -13.42 -12.42 12.39
CA ASP A 101 -14.83 -12.60 12.01
C ASP A 101 -15.52 -13.67 12.88
N GLY A 102 -16.79 -13.94 12.60
CA GLY A 102 -17.57 -14.96 13.32
C GLY A 102 -17.02 -16.39 13.20
N SER A 103 -16.14 -16.65 12.22
CA SER A 103 -15.44 -17.94 12.08
C SER A 103 -14.13 -18.00 12.86
N GLY A 104 -13.73 -16.90 13.52
CA GLY A 104 -12.44 -16.78 14.20
C GLY A 104 -11.26 -16.45 13.27
N ARG A 105 -11.52 -16.20 11.98
CA ARG A 105 -10.50 -15.88 10.98
C ARG A 105 -10.10 -14.41 11.09
N GLN A 106 -8.79 -14.16 11.11
CA GLN A 106 -8.25 -12.82 11.16
C GLN A 106 -8.25 -12.17 9.77
N LEU A 107 -9.01 -11.08 9.61
CA LEU A 107 -9.23 -10.44 8.31
C LEU A 107 -8.01 -9.65 7.82
N SER A 108 -7.22 -9.12 8.75
CA SER A 108 -6.05 -8.28 8.43
C SER A 108 -4.88 -9.05 7.79
N LYS A 109 -4.91 -10.40 7.78
CA LYS A 109 -3.75 -11.25 7.43
C LYS A 109 -3.17 -10.93 6.05
N ALA A 110 -4.02 -10.71 5.05
CA ALA A 110 -3.59 -10.39 3.68
C ALA A 110 -2.99 -8.97 3.53
N PHE A 111 -3.21 -8.10 4.51
CA PHE A 111 -2.83 -6.69 4.46
C PHE A 111 -1.62 -6.37 5.36
N ILE A 112 -1.05 -7.38 6.03
CA ILE A 112 0.08 -7.20 6.95
C ILE A 112 1.33 -6.73 6.20
N HIS A 113 1.57 -7.31 5.02
CA HIS A 113 2.75 -7.03 4.23
C HIS A 113 2.45 -7.18 2.74
N LEU A 114 2.80 -6.17 1.96
CA LEU A 114 2.74 -6.23 0.50
C LEU A 114 3.94 -6.98 -0.09
N GLN A 115 3.70 -7.69 -1.19
CA GLN A 115 4.76 -8.28 -2.03
C GLN A 115 5.66 -7.18 -2.60
N THR A 116 6.92 -7.51 -2.88
CA THR A 116 7.87 -6.52 -3.39
C THR A 116 7.55 -6.11 -4.83
N ARG A 117 8.04 -4.94 -5.27
CA ARG A 117 7.91 -4.47 -6.66
C ARG A 117 8.46 -5.43 -7.71
N LYS A 118 9.38 -6.31 -7.34
CA LYS A 118 9.96 -7.31 -8.23
C LYS A 118 9.05 -8.52 -8.41
N GLU A 119 8.29 -8.86 -7.37
CA GLU A 119 7.43 -10.04 -7.33
C GLU A 119 6.03 -9.76 -7.89
N LEU A 120 5.56 -8.52 -7.76
CA LEU A 120 4.24 -8.10 -8.22
C LEU A 120 4.29 -6.69 -8.83
N PRO A 121 4.95 -6.49 -9.98
CA PRO A 121 5.12 -5.17 -10.58
C PRO A 121 3.79 -4.49 -10.95
N GLU A 122 2.81 -5.26 -11.44
CA GLU A 122 1.52 -4.75 -11.93
C GLU A 122 0.74 -4.02 -10.83
N TYR A 123 0.83 -4.49 -9.58
CA TYR A 123 0.24 -3.83 -8.43
C TYR A 123 0.76 -2.40 -8.26
N TYR A 124 2.07 -2.20 -8.47
CA TYR A 124 2.72 -0.91 -8.28
C TYR A 124 2.63 0.03 -9.48
N GLU A 125 2.17 -0.47 -10.63
CA GLU A 125 1.78 0.33 -11.79
C GLU A 125 0.38 0.92 -11.59
N LEU A 126 -0.55 0.11 -11.05
CA LEU A 126 -1.91 0.56 -10.77
C LEU A 126 -1.98 1.42 -9.50
N ILE A 127 -1.46 0.89 -8.39
CA ILE A 127 -1.60 1.49 -7.06
C ILE A 127 -0.52 2.54 -6.80
N ARG A 128 -0.96 3.81 -6.78
CA ARG A 128 -0.08 4.99 -6.68
C ARG A 128 0.58 5.15 -5.32
N LYS A 129 -0.13 4.84 -4.24
CA LYS A 129 0.35 4.97 -2.86
C LYS A 129 0.19 3.66 -2.09
N PRO A 130 1.08 2.68 -2.33
CA PRO A 130 1.09 1.42 -1.58
C PRO A 130 1.26 1.67 -0.08
N VAL A 131 0.45 0.97 0.72
CA VAL A 131 0.52 0.99 2.18
C VAL A 131 0.10 -0.40 2.68
N ASP A 132 0.69 -0.84 3.78
CA ASP A 132 0.36 -2.08 4.50
C ASP A 132 0.35 -1.82 6.02
N PHE A 133 -0.15 -2.76 6.82
CA PHE A 133 -0.17 -2.58 8.28
C PHE A 133 1.24 -2.45 8.86
N ARG A 134 2.27 -3.06 8.26
CA ARG A 134 3.66 -2.87 8.67
C ARG A 134 4.10 -1.42 8.53
N LYS A 135 3.78 -0.77 7.40
CA LYS A 135 4.05 0.64 7.10
C LYS A 135 3.31 1.55 8.08
N ILE A 136 2.05 1.25 8.38
CA ILE A 136 1.24 2.01 9.33
C ILE A 136 1.84 1.93 10.74
N LYS A 137 2.17 0.72 11.22
CA LYS A 137 2.85 0.52 12.53
C LYS A 137 4.18 1.27 12.60
N GLU A 138 4.96 1.25 11.52
CA GLU A 138 6.20 2.01 11.43
C GLU A 138 5.96 3.53 11.50
N ARG A 139 4.93 4.04 10.82
CA ARG A 139 4.57 5.46 10.84
C ARG A 139 4.12 5.92 12.24
N VAL A 140 3.39 5.09 12.98
CA VAL A 140 3.05 5.36 14.40
C VAL A 140 4.33 5.45 15.24
N ARG A 141 5.21 4.44 15.16
CA ARG A 141 6.48 4.39 15.90
C ARG A 141 7.39 5.59 15.61
N ASN A 142 7.40 6.03 14.36
CA ASN A 142 8.22 7.15 13.90
C ASN A 142 7.52 8.51 14.07
N HIS A 143 6.41 8.57 14.81
CA HIS A 143 5.62 9.78 15.06
C HIS A 143 5.22 10.53 13.78
N LYS A 144 4.89 9.80 12.71
CA LYS A 144 4.55 10.40 11.41
C LYS A 144 3.11 10.90 11.34
N TYR A 145 2.21 10.33 12.14
CA TYR A 145 0.85 10.81 12.30
C TYR A 145 0.79 11.87 13.39
N ARG A 146 0.06 12.97 13.17
CA ARG A 146 -0.10 14.04 14.17
C ARG A 146 -1.45 14.00 14.86
N SER A 147 -2.38 13.24 14.30
CA SER A 147 -3.70 13.00 14.87
C SER A 147 -4.21 11.62 14.49
N VAL A 148 -5.29 11.16 15.15
CA VAL A 148 -5.93 9.87 14.84
C VAL A 148 -6.52 9.87 13.43
N GLU A 149 -6.95 11.03 12.92
CA GLU A 149 -7.45 11.19 11.56
C GLU A 149 -6.37 10.91 10.52
N ASP A 150 -5.10 11.25 10.78
CA ASP A 150 -4.02 10.92 9.85
C ASP A 150 -3.77 9.41 9.76
N LEU A 151 -3.90 8.70 10.90
CA LEU A 151 -3.85 7.24 10.95
C LEU A 151 -5.05 6.63 10.20
N GLU A 152 -6.26 7.15 10.41
CA GLU A 152 -7.48 6.73 9.73
C GLU A 152 -7.35 6.85 8.21
N LYS A 153 -6.84 7.98 7.70
CA LYS A 153 -6.62 8.18 6.25
C LYS A 153 -5.79 7.06 5.63
N ASP A 154 -4.75 6.58 6.32
CA ASP A 154 -3.92 5.48 5.81
C ASP A 154 -4.61 4.12 5.90
N PHE A 155 -5.46 3.88 6.90
CA PHE A 155 -6.30 2.67 6.92
C PHE A 155 -7.32 2.67 5.79
N LEU A 156 -7.96 3.81 5.53
CA LEU A 156 -8.90 3.95 4.42
C LEU A 156 -8.18 3.79 3.09
N LEU A 157 -6.96 4.34 2.96
CA LEU A 157 -6.11 4.15 1.78
C LEU A 157 -5.74 2.67 1.58
N LEU A 158 -5.41 1.95 2.65
CA LEU A 158 -5.14 0.51 2.60
C LEU A 158 -6.34 -0.27 2.03
N CYS A 159 -7.54 0.01 2.54
CA CYS A 159 -8.76 -0.65 2.08
C CYS A 159 -9.08 -0.26 0.63
N HIS A 160 -8.99 1.02 0.28
CA HIS A 160 -9.22 1.51 -1.07
C HIS A 160 -8.26 0.89 -2.10
N ASN A 161 -6.97 0.77 -1.76
CA ASN A 161 -5.99 0.13 -2.63
C ASN A 161 -6.35 -1.33 -2.89
N ALA A 162 -6.82 -2.06 -1.88
CA ALA A 162 -7.26 -3.43 -2.03
C ALA A 162 -8.52 -3.54 -2.89
N GLN A 163 -9.49 -2.64 -2.69
CA GLN A 163 -10.71 -2.57 -3.51
C GLN A 163 -10.44 -2.17 -4.96
N THR A 164 -9.36 -1.43 -5.20
CA THR A 164 -8.97 -1.02 -6.56
C THR A 164 -8.26 -2.15 -7.31
N PHE A 165 -7.41 -2.92 -6.61
CA PHE A 165 -6.61 -3.97 -7.24
C PHE A 165 -7.34 -5.32 -7.32
N HIS A 166 -8.15 -5.65 -6.31
CA HIS A 166 -8.88 -6.91 -6.26
C HIS A 166 -10.32 -6.74 -6.77
N LEU A 167 -10.84 -7.80 -7.41
CA LEU A 167 -12.20 -7.82 -7.92
C LEU A 167 -13.23 -7.93 -6.79
N GLU A 168 -14.40 -7.32 -7.01
CA GLU A 168 -15.56 -7.45 -6.13
C GLU A 168 -15.94 -8.92 -5.94
N GLY A 169 -16.39 -9.28 -4.72
CA GLY A 169 -16.69 -10.67 -4.36
C GLY A 169 -15.46 -11.54 -4.06
N SER A 170 -14.24 -11.07 -4.33
CA SER A 170 -13.04 -11.75 -3.84
C SER A 170 -12.90 -11.58 -2.33
N GLN A 171 -12.32 -12.57 -1.66
CA GLN A 171 -12.18 -12.56 -0.20
C GLN A 171 -11.41 -11.33 0.32
N ILE A 172 -10.36 -10.88 -0.37
CA ILE A 172 -9.59 -9.70 0.03
C ILE A 172 -10.42 -8.43 -0.12
N TYR A 173 -11.24 -8.35 -1.17
CA TYR A 173 -12.16 -7.23 -1.38
C TYR A 173 -13.19 -7.15 -0.24
N GLU A 174 -13.87 -8.25 0.06
CA GLU A 174 -14.87 -8.31 1.14
C GLU A 174 -14.25 -8.03 2.53
N ASP A 175 -13.07 -8.61 2.81
CA ASP A 175 -12.35 -8.37 4.06
C ASP A 175 -12.01 -6.87 4.21
N SER A 176 -11.66 -6.18 3.11
CA SER A 176 -11.35 -4.74 3.14
C SER A 176 -12.57 -3.89 3.51
N ILE A 177 -13.77 -4.25 3.05
CA ILE A 177 -15.01 -3.53 3.38
C ILE A 177 -15.31 -3.67 4.87
N VAL A 178 -15.20 -4.89 5.41
CA VAL A 178 -15.44 -5.14 6.83
C VAL A 178 -14.44 -4.37 7.70
N LEU A 179 -13.16 -4.38 7.33
CA LEU A 179 -12.13 -3.63 8.04
C LEU A 179 -12.35 -2.12 7.95
N GLN A 180 -12.78 -1.61 6.79
CA GLN A 180 -13.10 -0.19 6.61
C GLN A 180 -14.20 0.27 7.56
N VAL A 181 -15.32 -0.47 7.65
CA VAL A 181 -16.40 -0.19 8.59
C VAL A 181 -15.89 -0.21 10.03
N ARG A 182 -15.02 -1.19 10.37
CA ARG A 182 -14.47 -1.31 11.72
C ARG A 182 -13.60 -0.10 12.10
N VAL A 183 -12.77 0.39 11.19
CA VAL A 183 -11.92 1.58 11.41
C VAL A 183 -12.79 2.82 11.66
N THR A 184 -13.83 3.03 10.86
CA THR A 184 -14.77 4.16 11.04
C THR A 184 -15.48 4.09 12.39
N ASN A 185 -15.90 2.89 12.83
CA ASN A 185 -16.55 2.71 14.12
C ASN A 185 -15.62 3.03 15.30
N GLN A 186 -14.33 2.69 15.19
CA GLN A 186 -13.34 3.00 16.24
C GLN A 186 -13.12 4.50 16.43
N ARG A 187 -13.32 5.31 15.38
CA ARG A 187 -13.31 6.77 15.49
C ARG A 187 -14.47 7.28 16.35
N VAL A 188 -15.68 6.77 16.12
CA VAL A 188 -16.87 7.18 16.88
C VAL A 188 -16.72 6.83 18.36
N VAL A 189 -16.25 5.61 18.66
CA VAL A 189 -16.04 5.16 20.05
C VAL A 189 -14.84 5.86 20.70
N GLY A 190 -13.78 6.14 19.95
CA GLY A 190 -12.60 6.86 20.45
C GLY A 190 -12.88 8.31 20.80
N ALA A 191 -13.77 8.97 20.05
CA ALA A 191 -14.23 10.33 20.35
C ALA A 191 -14.98 10.39 21.70
N MET A 192 -15.83 9.40 21.98
CA MET A 192 -16.61 9.34 23.23
C MET A 192 -15.77 9.07 24.48
N LYS A 193 -14.67 8.30 24.37
CA LYS A 193 -13.81 7.97 25.53
C LYS A 193 -12.86 9.08 25.96
N THR A 194 -12.63 10.09 25.12
CA THR A 194 -11.68 11.16 25.45
C THR A 194 -12.27 12.16 26.46
N GLU A 195 -13.61 12.21 26.58
CA GLU A 195 -14.29 13.16 27.49
C GLU A 195 -14.42 12.64 28.94
N GLU A 196 -14.30 11.33 29.17
CA GLU A 196 -14.41 10.76 30.54
C GLU A 196 -13.09 10.83 31.34
N ASP A 197 -11.93 10.93 30.69
CA ASP A 197 -10.61 10.97 31.36
C ASP A 197 -10.12 12.40 31.71
N GLU A 198 -10.89 13.44 31.38
CA GLU A 198 -10.60 14.85 31.70
C GLU A 198 -11.49 15.39 32.87
N SER A 199 -12.28 14.53 33.52
CA SER A 199 -13.14 14.89 34.67
C SER A 199 -12.64 14.34 36.00
#